data_AF-A0A4U3AVM5-F1
#
_entry.id   AF-A0A4U3AVM5-F1
#
_cell.length_a   1.000
_cell.length_b   1.000
_cell.length_c   1.000
_cell.angle_alpha   90.00
_cell.angle_beta   90.00
_cell.angle_gamma   90.00
#
_symmetry.space_group_name_H-M   'P 1'
#
loop_
_entity.id
_entity.type
_entity.pdbx_description
1 polymer ?
#
loop_
_entity_poly.entity_id
_entity_poly.type
_entity_poly.pdbx_seq_one_letter_code
_entity_poly.pdbx_strand_id
1 'polypeptide(L)' 'MTRTKNILILCIMLLMVIIAGCGKEEEKKDKDTSVKAKDSYSIKHAMGETTVNGTPKRVVVLTNEGAEALLT' A
#
# COMPACT_ATOMS: atom_id res chain seq x y z
N MET A 1 -27.32 -35.04 7.00
CA MET A 1 -27.00 -33.63 7.34
C MET A 1 -25.79 -33.45 8.27
N THR A 2 -24.93 -34.46 8.43
CA THR A 2 -23.68 -34.38 9.22
C THR A 2 -22.43 -34.35 8.32
N ARG A 3 -22.46 -35.05 7.18
CA ARG A 3 -21.34 -35.11 6.23
C ARG A 3 -21.02 -33.76 5.56
N THR A 4 -22.04 -32.99 5.18
CA THR A 4 -21.87 -31.64 4.61
C THR A 4 -21.39 -30.63 5.65
N LYS A 5 -21.87 -30.73 6.90
CA LYS A 5 -21.37 -29.95 8.04
C LYS A 5 -19.90 -30.26 8.35
N ASN A 6 -19.50 -31.53 8.30
CA ASN A 6 -18.09 -31.91 8.52
C ASN A 6 -17.17 -31.44 7.38
N ILE A 7 -17.65 -31.43 6.13
CA ILE A 7 -16.92 -30.86 4.97
C ILE A 7 -16.79 -29.33 5.10
N LEU A 8 -17.86 -28.64 5.56
CA LEU A 8 -17.83 -27.21 5.80
C LEU A 8 -16.84 -26.82 6.91
N ILE A 9 -16.80 -27.60 8.01
CA ILE A 9 -15.85 -27.41 9.12
C ILE A 9 -14.40 -27.63 8.66
N LEU A 10 -14.15 -28.63 7.81
CA LEU A 10 -12.82 -28.92 7.26
C LEU A 10 -12.32 -27.78 6.35
N CYS A 11 -13.21 -27.19 5.54
CA CYS A 11 -12.85 -26.06 4.66
C CYS A 11 -12.52 -24.78 5.45
N ILE A 12 -13.22 -24.52 6.55
CA ILE A 12 -12.96 -23.37 7.43
C ILE A 12 -11.61 -23.52 8.16
N MET A 13 -11.25 -24.74 8.58
CA MET A 13 -9.93 -25.03 9.16
C MET A 13 -8.78 -24.80 8.15
N LEU A 14 -8.97 -25.17 6.88
CA LEU A 14 -7.98 -24.95 5.83
C LEU A 14 -7.78 -23.46 5.52
N LEU A 15 -8.85 -22.66 5.60
CA LEU A 15 -8.81 -21.20 5.42
C LEU A 15 -8.04 -20.46 6.51
N MET A 16 -7.92 -21.00 7.72
CA MET A 16 -7.12 -20.38 8.79
C MET A 16 -5.61 -20.51 8.55
N VAL A 17 -5.16 -21.60 7.91
CA VAL A 17 -3.73 -21.85 7.62
C VAL A 17 -3.18 -20.85 6.59
N ILE A 18 -4.00 -20.40 5.65
CA ILE A 18 -3.60 -19.43 4.61
C ILE A 18 -3.49 -17.99 5.16
N ILE A 19 -4.19 -17.65 6.25
CA ILE A 19 -4.18 -16.30 6.83
C ILE A 19 -2.96 -16.09 7.74
N ALA A 20 -2.47 -17.14 8.41
CA ALA A 20 -1.25 -17.08 9.23
C ALA A 20 0.04 -16.85 8.42
N GLY A 21 -0.03 -16.98 7.09
CA GLY A 21 1.09 -16.70 6.17
C GLY A 21 1.18 -15.26 5.66
N CYS A 22 0.24 -14.38 6.01
CA CYS A 22 0.27 -12.95 5.60
C CYS A 22 0.75 -12.01 6.72
N GLY A 23 1.55 -12.52 7.65
CA GLY A 23 2.24 -11.73 8.67
C GLY A 23 3.73 -11.62 8.34
N LYS A 24 4.11 -10.64 7.52
CA LYS A 24 5.51 -10.27 7.35
C LYS A 24 5.91 -9.39 8.53
N GLU A 25 6.49 -9.99 9.56
CA GLU A 25 7.26 -9.26 10.57
C GLU A 25 8.55 -8.77 9.92
N GLU A 26 8.58 -7.50 9.55
CA GLU A 26 9.82 -6.75 9.37
C GLU A 26 10.12 -6.00 10.67
N GLU A 27 10.84 -6.64 11.60
CA GLU A 27 11.68 -5.87 12.51
C GLU A 27 12.92 -5.41 11.72
N LYS A 28 12.98 -4.13 11.39
CA LYS A 28 14.26 -3.42 11.24
C LYS A 28 14.13 -1.91 11.38
N LYS A 29 14.65 -1.46 12.52
CA LYS A 29 15.27 -0.15 12.77
C LYS A 29 14.38 1.07 12.56
N ASP A 30 13.99 1.60 13.72
CA ASP A 30 14.11 3.02 14.03
C ASP A 30 15.21 3.69 13.17
N LYS A 31 14.76 4.41 12.15
CA LYS A 31 15.52 5.44 11.47
C LYS A 31 14.63 6.66 11.55
N ASP A 32 14.95 7.50 12.52
CA ASP A 32 14.95 8.93 12.35
C ASP A 32 15.33 9.25 10.89
N THR A 33 14.32 9.48 10.07
CA THR A 33 14.47 9.77 8.66
C THR A 33 14.01 11.20 8.51
N SER A 34 14.92 12.11 8.86
CA SER A 34 15.07 13.33 8.07
C SER A 34 15.01 12.88 6.60
N VAL A 35 13.91 13.23 5.94
CA VAL A 35 13.63 12.83 4.56
C VAL A 35 14.72 13.44 3.70
N LYS A 36 15.79 12.67 3.43
CA LYS A 36 16.65 12.94 2.29
C LYS A 36 15.77 12.80 1.07
N ALA A 37 15.41 13.92 0.47
CA ALA A 37 14.69 13.97 -0.80
C ALA A 37 15.38 13.01 -1.77
N LYS A 38 14.65 11.99 -2.23
CA LYS A 38 15.13 11.14 -3.32
C LYS A 38 15.25 12.02 -4.56
N ASP A 39 16.39 11.93 -5.26
CA ASP A 39 16.67 12.73 -6.45
C ASP A 39 15.64 12.51 -7.58
N SER A 40 14.97 11.36 -7.60
CA SER A 40 13.83 11.09 -8.48
C SER A 40 13.00 9.89 -7.99
N TYR A 41 11.72 9.83 -8.33
CA TYR A 41 10.84 8.68 -8.09
C TYR A 41 9.78 8.55 -9.19
N SER A 42 9.38 7.32 -9.52
CA SER A 42 8.33 7.05 -10.52
C SER A 42 6.98 6.78 -9.87
N ILE A 43 5.92 7.34 -10.45
CA ILE A 43 4.53 7.23 -9.98
C ILE A 43 3.69 6.62 -11.12
N LYS A 44 2.87 5.63 -10.79
CA LYS A 44 1.89 5.05 -11.71
C LYS A 44 0.55 5.77 -11.56
N HIS A 45 -0.09 6.05 -12.69
CA HIS A 45 -1.41 6.68 -12.78
C HIS A 45 -2.17 6.10 -13.99
N ALA A 46 -3.44 6.47 -14.16
CA ALA A 46 -4.30 5.94 -15.23
C ALA A 46 -3.71 6.10 -16.64
N MET A 47 -2.88 7.12 -16.88
CA MET A 47 -2.20 7.37 -18.16
C MET A 47 -0.84 6.64 -18.33
N GLY A 48 -0.42 5.80 -17.38
CA GLY A 48 0.89 5.13 -17.40
C GLY A 48 1.78 5.47 -16.21
N GLU A 49 3.08 5.60 -16.44
CA GLU A 49 4.09 5.88 -15.41
C GLU A 49 4.85 7.18 -15.72
N THR A 50 5.03 8.02 -14.70
CA THR A 50 5.75 9.29 -14.81
C THR A 50 6.82 9.39 -13.73
N THR A 51 8.04 9.77 -14.12
CA THR A 51 9.15 10.05 -13.19
C THR A 51 9.11 11.51 -12.75
N VAL A 52 9.08 11.73 -11.43
CA VAL A 52 9.20 13.03 -10.78
C VAL A 52 10.61 13.19 -10.26
N ASN A 53 11.27 14.29 -10.66
CA ASN A 53 12.64 14.59 -10.26
C ASN A 53 12.65 15.51 -9.03
N GLY A 54 13.29 15.05 -7.96
CA GLY A 54 13.43 15.76 -6.70
C GLY A 54 12.09 16.16 -6.09
N THR A 55 12.12 17.21 -5.27
CA THR A 55 10.92 17.83 -4.70
C THR A 55 10.46 18.99 -5.59
N PRO A 56 9.22 18.96 -6.12
CA PRO A 56 8.69 20.05 -6.94
C PRO A 56 8.62 21.37 -6.15
N LYS A 57 9.15 22.45 -6.72
CA LYS A 57 9.09 23.81 -6.10
C LYS A 57 7.83 24.60 -6.45
N ARG A 58 7.16 24.22 -7.54
CA ARG A 58 5.94 24.86 -8.03
C ARG A 58 5.00 23.76 -8.54
N VAL A 59 3.76 23.78 -8.07
CA VAL A 59 2.74 22.77 -8.40
C VAL A 59 1.49 23.50 -8.88
N VAL A 60 0.95 23.06 -10.01
CA VAL A 60 -0.34 23.55 -10.54
C VAL A 60 -1.35 22.42 -10.36
N VAL A 61 -2.47 22.73 -9.73
CA VAL A 61 -3.55 21.79 -9.48
C VAL A 61 -4.77 22.17 -10.30
N LEU A 62 -5.37 21.20 -10.99
CA LEU A 62 -6.48 21.43 -11.91
C LEU A 62 -7.85 21.05 -11.33
N THR A 63 -7.90 20.32 -10.22
CA THR A 63 -9.15 19.96 -9.52
C THR A 63 -9.10 20.35 -8.04
N ASN A 64 -10.25 20.55 -7.42
CA ASN A 64 -10.37 20.88 -6.00
C ASN A 64 -9.88 19.74 -5.10
N GLU A 65 -10.16 18.48 -5.43
CA GLU A 65 -9.71 17.33 -4.64
C GLU A 65 -8.19 17.25 -4.61
N GLY A 66 -7.54 17.55 -5.74
CA GLY A 66 -6.09 17.63 -5.81
C GLY A 66 -5.52 18.75 -4.92
N ALA A 67 -6.26 19.82 -4.67
CA ALA A 67 -5.81 20.93 -3.83
C ALA A 67 -5.98 20.57 -2.35
N GLU A 68 -7.09 19.94 -1.98
CA GLU A 68 -7.31 19.41 -0.64
C GLU A 68 -6.25 18.37 -0.28
N ALA A 69 -5.91 17.45 -1.20
CA ALA A 69 -4.89 16.43 -1.00
C ALA A 69 -3.45 16.99 -0.83
N LEU A 70 -3.21 18.25 -1.21
CA LEU A 70 -1.92 18.90 -0.99
C LEU A 70 -1.87 19.69 0.32
N LEU A 71 -3.02 20.19 0.79
CA LEU A 71 -3.11 21.06 1.97
C LEU A 71 -3.43 20.30 3.26
N THR A 72 -3.92 19.06 3.14
CA THR A 72 -4.40 18.22 4.25
C THR A 72 -3.56 16.95 4.34
#